data_AF-A0A2K9HHM2-F1
#
_entry.id   AF-A0A2K9HHM2-F1
#
_cell.length_a   1.000
_cell.length_b   1.000
_cell.length_c   1.000
_cell.angle_alpha   90.00
_cell.angle_beta   90.00
_cell.angle_gamma   90.00
#
_symmetry.space_group_name_H-M   'P 1'
#
loop_
_entity.id
_entity.type
_entity.pdbx_description
1 polymer ?
#
loop_
_entity_poly.entity_id
_entity_poly.type
_entity_poly.pdbx_seq_one_letter_code
_entity_poly.pdbx_strand_id
1 'polypeptide(L)'
;MGKINGKNHLLETNFLLERFLIYREVFSEHFKTMKVIERGEALRYETYSRLADNYTVNVHQFVRMCNKYLEKYNLENSSLADSLNQYLMEVISAINCLDFDKNLIDHRQLEKAKEKIRSTELQFMSTIGNLAK
;
A
#
# COMPACT_ATOMS: atom_id res chain seq x y z
N MET A 1 29.51 -3.81 15.46
CA MET A 1 28.23 -4.54 15.32
C MET A 1 27.45 -4.38 16.61
N GLY A 2 26.46 -3.48 16.63
CA GLY A 2 25.64 -3.26 17.83
C GLY A 2 24.66 -4.42 18.02
N LYS A 3 24.59 -4.98 19.23
CA LYS A 3 23.57 -5.97 19.61
C LYS A 3 22.20 -5.44 19.21
N ILE A 4 21.50 -6.15 18.32
CA ILE A 4 20.08 -5.92 18.07
C ILE A 4 19.37 -6.15 19.41
N ASN A 5 18.96 -5.06 20.06
CA ASN A 5 18.23 -5.13 21.30
C ASN A 5 16.81 -5.58 20.93
N GLY A 6 16.44 -6.84 21.24
CA GLY A 6 15.17 -7.44 20.79
C GLY A 6 13.92 -6.59 21.09
N LYS A 7 13.98 -5.77 22.16
CA LYS A 7 12.95 -4.79 22.51
C LYS A 7 12.78 -3.67 21.47
N ASN A 8 13.87 -3.19 20.88
CA ASN A 8 13.83 -2.17 19.83
C ASN A 8 13.28 -2.73 18.52
N HIS A 9 13.65 -3.97 18.18
CA HIS A 9 13.11 -4.63 16.99
C HIS A 9 11.59 -4.80 17.08
N LEU A 10 11.07 -5.28 18.20
CA LEU A 10 9.62 -5.42 18.44
C LEU A 10 8.87 -4.07 18.30
N LEU A 11 9.39 -3.00 18.93
CA LEU A 11 8.79 -1.67 18.86
C LEU A 11 8.73 -1.14 17.43
N GLU A 12 9.79 -1.33 16.66
CA GLU A 12 9.84 -0.87 15.26
C GLU A 12 8.98 -1.72 14.32
N THR A 13 8.84 -3.03 14.60
CA THR A 13 7.87 -3.87 13.91
C THR A 13 6.43 -3.42 14.17
N ASN A 14 6.09 -3.07 15.42
CA ASN A 14 4.78 -2.50 15.74
C ASN A 14 4.56 -1.16 15.03
N PHE A 15 5.58 -0.30 14.97
CA PHE A 15 5.51 0.94 14.22
C PHE A 15 5.32 0.70 12.71
N LEU A 16 6.00 -0.28 12.13
CA LEU A 16 5.79 -0.68 10.73
C LEU A 16 4.34 -1.12 10.50
N LEU A 17 3.79 -1.95 11.38
CA LEU A 17 2.40 -2.42 11.30
C LEU A 17 1.39 -1.28 11.43
N GLU A 18 1.59 -0.35 12.36
CA GLU A 18 0.74 0.83 12.50
C GLU A 18 0.76 1.66 11.22
N ARG A 19 1.95 1.91 10.66
CA ARG A 19 2.10 2.64 9.40
C ARG A 19 1.48 1.89 8.22
N PHE A 20 1.62 0.57 8.16
CA PHE A 20 0.96 -0.27 7.18
C PHE A 20 -0.56 -0.07 7.20
N LEU A 21 -1.17 -0.10 8.39
CA LEU A 21 -2.62 0.11 8.55
C LEU A 21 -3.05 1.52 8.14
N ILE A 22 -2.25 2.54 8.42
CA ILE A 22 -2.50 3.92 7.98
C ILE A 22 -2.48 4.01 6.46
N TYR A 23 -1.44 3.49 5.80
CA TYR A 23 -1.35 3.55 4.34
C TYR A 23 -2.42 2.71 3.65
N ARG A 24 -2.82 1.58 4.24
CA ARG A 24 -3.98 0.82 3.77
C ARG A 24 -5.24 1.69 3.73
N GLU A 25 -5.50 2.48 4.78
CA GLU A 25 -6.65 3.39 4.77
C GLU A 25 -6.48 4.50 3.73
N VAL A 26 -5.28 5.06 3.57
CA VAL A 26 -4.99 6.06 2.51
C VAL A 26 -5.32 5.50 1.11
N PHE A 27 -4.93 4.26 0.82
CA PHE A 27 -5.24 3.62 -0.46
C PHE A 27 -6.73 3.29 -0.60
N SER A 28 -7.41 2.92 0.49
CA SER A 28 -8.87 2.72 0.51
C SER A 28 -9.62 4.03 0.22
N GLU A 29 -9.22 5.13 0.87
CA GLU A 29 -9.76 6.47 0.64
C GLU A 29 -9.58 6.91 -0.82
N HIS A 30 -8.43 6.62 -1.43
CA HIS A 30 -8.23 6.88 -2.85
C HIS A 30 -9.32 6.23 -3.73
N PHE A 31 -9.67 4.96 -3.48
CA PHE A 31 -10.76 4.30 -4.21
C PHE A 31 -12.15 4.86 -3.88
N LYS A 32 -12.36 5.40 -2.68
CA LYS A 32 -13.61 6.10 -2.32
C LYS A 32 -13.70 7.43 -3.09
N THR A 33 -12.62 8.20 -3.14
CA THR A 33 -12.55 9.46 -3.87
C THR A 33 -12.79 9.27 -5.37
N MET A 34 -12.29 8.18 -5.97
CA MET A 34 -12.60 7.84 -7.38
C MET A 34 -14.12 7.84 -7.65
N LYS A 35 -14.92 7.24 -6.75
CA LYS A 35 -16.39 7.21 -6.86
C LYS A 35 -17.02 8.59 -6.66
N VAL A 36 -16.48 9.41 -5.77
CA VAL A 36 -16.96 10.78 -5.56
C VAL A 36 -16.75 11.64 -6.81
N ILE A 37 -15.58 11.51 -7.46
CA ILE A 37 -15.30 12.17 -8.74
C ILE A 37 -16.25 11.67 -9.82
N GLU A 38 -16.45 10.35 -9.92
CA GLU A 38 -17.35 9.75 -10.92
C GLU A 38 -18.80 10.25 -10.79
N ARG A 39 -19.29 10.42 -9.56
CA ARG A 39 -20.63 10.95 -9.30
C ARG A 39 -20.76 12.47 -9.54
N GLY A 40 -19.66 13.16 -9.84
CA GLY A 40 -19.63 14.62 -9.96
C GLY A 40 -19.82 15.35 -8.63
N GLU A 41 -19.58 14.66 -7.51
CA GLU A 41 -19.71 15.20 -6.14
C GLU A 41 -18.41 15.80 -5.62
N ALA A 42 -17.31 15.62 -6.36
CA ALA A 42 -16.00 16.11 -6.00
C ALA A 42 -15.87 17.63 -6.18
N LEU A 43 -14.94 18.25 -5.46
CA LEU A 43 -14.63 19.66 -5.67
C LEU A 43 -14.06 19.85 -7.09
N ARG A 44 -14.29 21.02 -7.69
CA ARG A 44 -13.96 21.31 -9.10
C ARG A 44 -12.49 21.03 -9.50
N TYR A 45 -11.58 20.98 -8.53
CA TYR A 45 -10.16 20.74 -8.73
C TYR A 45 -9.72 19.28 -8.47
N GLU A 46 -10.61 18.42 -7.98
CA GLU A 46 -10.33 17.00 -7.77
C GLU A 46 -10.59 16.23 -9.08
N THR A 47 -9.51 15.94 -9.79
CA THR A 47 -9.53 15.18 -11.05
C THR A 47 -8.85 13.82 -10.89
N TYR A 48 -9.10 12.87 -11.80
CA TYR A 48 -8.44 11.56 -11.76
C TYR A 48 -6.92 11.68 -11.88
N SER A 49 -6.40 12.60 -12.69
CA SER A 49 -4.96 12.86 -12.80
C SER A 49 -4.37 13.32 -11.46
N ARG A 50 -4.98 14.31 -10.79
CA ARG A 50 -4.48 14.78 -9.49
C ARG A 50 -4.61 13.70 -8.41
N LEU A 51 -5.68 12.91 -8.46
CA LEU A 51 -5.89 11.79 -7.56
C LEU A 51 -4.81 10.71 -7.76
N ALA A 52 -4.43 10.42 -9.00
CA ALA A 52 -3.35 9.51 -9.39
C ALA A 52 -1.96 10.00 -8.95
N ASP A 53 -1.67 11.29 -9.11
CA ASP A 53 -0.42 11.89 -8.63
C ASP A 53 -0.29 11.73 -7.10
N ASN A 54 -1.37 12.07 -6.38
CA ASN A 54 -1.42 11.92 -4.92
C ASN A 54 -1.23 10.46 -4.49
N TYR A 55 -1.83 9.51 -5.21
CA TYR A 55 -1.65 8.08 -4.95
C TYR A 55 -0.20 7.67 -5.10
N THR A 56 0.42 8.04 -6.22
CA THR A 56 1.80 7.71 -6.56
C THR A 56 2.77 8.25 -5.50
N VAL A 57 2.56 9.48 -5.02
CA VAL A 57 3.35 10.06 -3.92
C VAL A 57 3.22 9.21 -2.64
N ASN A 58 2.00 8.82 -2.26
CA ASN A 58 1.78 7.99 -1.07
C ASN A 58 2.41 6.59 -1.21
N VAL A 59 2.29 5.97 -2.39
CA VAL A 59 2.92 4.68 -2.69
C VAL A 59 4.45 4.79 -2.56
N HIS A 60 5.07 5.80 -3.15
CA HIS A 60 6.52 6.00 -3.03
C HIS A 60 6.98 6.21 -1.58
N GLN A 61 6.23 7.01 -0.80
CA GLN A 61 6.56 7.23 0.61
C GLN A 61 6.45 5.94 1.41
N PHE A 62 5.43 5.12 1.13
CA PHE A 62 5.21 3.85 1.78
C PHE A 62 6.30 2.82 1.44
N VAL A 63 6.59 2.62 0.14
CA VAL A 63 7.67 1.73 -0.35
C VAL A 63 9.00 2.10 0.30
N ARG A 64 9.34 3.39 0.34
CA ARG A 64 10.59 3.86 0.97
C ARG A 64 10.66 3.52 2.45
N MET A 65 9.54 3.64 3.17
CA MET A 65 9.48 3.29 4.59
C MET A 65 9.66 1.77 4.80
N CYS A 66 8.99 0.96 3.98
CA CYS A 66 9.12 -0.50 3.98
C CYS A 66 10.58 -0.94 3.72
N ASN A 67 11.21 -0.41 2.67
CA ASN A 67 12.59 -0.77 2.32
C ASN A 67 13.57 -0.41 3.44
N LYS A 68 13.44 0.78 4.05
CA LYS A 68 14.27 1.16 5.20
C LYS A 68 14.17 0.19 6.37
N TYR A 69 12.97 -0.35 6.62
CA TYR A 69 12.78 -1.35 7.67
C TYR A 69 13.47 -2.67 7.29
N LEU A 70 13.25 -3.15 6.06
CA LEU A 70 13.86 -4.39 5.57
C LEU A 70 15.40 -4.32 5.63
N GLU A 71 15.98 -3.24 5.12
CA GLU A 71 17.43 -2.98 5.13
C GLU A 71 17.99 -2.97 6.55
N LYS A 72 17.33 -2.25 7.47
CA LYS A 72 17.80 -2.12 8.85
C LYS A 72 17.91 -3.46 9.58
N TYR A 73 17.04 -4.40 9.25
CA TYR A 73 16.97 -5.72 9.89
C TYR A 73 17.54 -6.85 9.03
N ASN A 74 18.14 -6.54 7.87
CA ASN A 74 18.66 -7.50 6.89
C ASN A 74 17.59 -8.54 6.46
N LEU A 75 16.37 -8.07 6.19
CA LEU A 75 15.20 -8.89 5.86
C LEU A 75 14.91 -8.94 4.35
N GLU A 76 15.77 -8.42 3.50
CA GLU A 76 15.55 -8.25 2.05
C GLU A 76 15.34 -9.59 1.33
N ASN A 77 15.96 -10.66 1.82
CA ASN A 77 15.84 -12.02 1.27
C ASN A 77 14.89 -12.90 2.11
N SER A 78 14.01 -12.29 2.91
CA SER A 78 13.08 -13.01 3.77
C SER A 78 11.71 -13.16 3.11
N SER A 79 10.93 -14.14 3.58
CA SER A 79 9.52 -14.30 3.19
C SER A 79 8.67 -13.06 3.52
N LEU A 80 9.09 -12.26 4.51
CA LEU A 80 8.46 -10.99 4.82
C LEU A 80 8.65 -9.98 3.68
N ALA A 81 9.87 -9.85 3.15
CA ALA A 81 10.14 -8.98 2.01
C ALA A 81 9.38 -9.45 0.77
N ASP A 82 9.32 -10.76 0.50
CA ASP A 82 8.59 -11.30 -0.65
C ASP A 82 7.09 -10.99 -0.58
N SER A 83 6.45 -11.26 0.57
CA SER A 83 5.03 -10.98 0.76
C SER A 83 4.71 -9.47 0.75
N LEU A 84 5.61 -8.64 1.29
CA LEU A 84 5.48 -7.19 1.22
C LEU A 84 5.62 -6.68 -0.20
N ASN A 85 6.58 -7.19 -0.98
CA ASN A 85 6.76 -6.83 -2.38
C ASN A 85 5.54 -7.20 -3.22
N GLN A 86 4.94 -8.37 -2.99
CA GLN A 86 3.69 -8.76 -3.65
C GLN A 86 2.56 -7.78 -3.35
N TYR A 87 2.39 -7.38 -2.09
CA TYR A 87 1.42 -6.34 -1.71
C TYR A 87 1.70 -5.02 -2.40
N LEU A 88 2.94 -4.53 -2.37
CA LEU A 88 3.34 -3.26 -2.96
C LEU A 88 3.14 -3.24 -4.49
N MET A 89 3.42 -4.34 -5.18
CA MET A 89 3.17 -4.44 -6.63
C MET A 89 1.68 -4.31 -6.96
N GLU A 90 0.79 -4.93 -6.17
CA GLU A 90 -0.65 -4.84 -6.41
C GLU A 90 -1.21 -3.45 -6.06
N VAL A 91 -0.66 -2.79 -5.03
CA VAL A 91 -0.94 -1.37 -4.75
C VAL A 91 -0.50 -0.49 -5.93
N ILE A 92 0.75 -0.61 -6.41
CA ILE A 92 1.24 0.15 -7.57
C ILE A 92 0.34 -0.07 -8.79
N SER A 93 -0.04 -1.33 -9.04
CA SER A 93 -0.82 -1.72 -10.21
C SER A 93 -2.29 -1.25 -10.16
N ALA A 94 -2.80 -0.89 -8.98
CA ALA A 94 -4.19 -0.48 -8.83
C ALA A 94 -4.52 0.82 -9.57
N ILE A 95 -3.53 1.66 -9.85
CA ILE A 95 -3.72 2.91 -10.61
C ILE A 95 -4.16 2.66 -12.06
N ASN A 96 -3.90 1.47 -12.59
CA ASN A 96 -4.24 1.08 -13.96
C ASN A 96 -5.76 0.98 -14.21
N CYS A 97 -6.60 1.09 -13.17
CA CYS A 97 -8.04 1.19 -13.34
C CYS A 97 -8.51 2.56 -13.84
N LEU A 98 -7.63 3.56 -13.92
CA LEU A 98 -7.94 4.90 -14.44
C LEU A 98 -7.58 5.00 -15.93
N ASP A 99 -8.54 5.40 -16.76
CA ASP A 99 -8.33 5.84 -18.14
C ASP A 99 -8.23 7.38 -18.12
N PHE A 100 -7.00 7.90 -18.12
CA PHE A 100 -6.75 9.34 -18.07
C PHE A 100 -7.16 10.06 -19.35
N ASP A 101 -7.07 9.39 -20.50
CA ASP A 101 -7.39 9.97 -21.81
C ASP A 101 -8.90 10.20 -21.95
N LYS A 102 -9.70 9.25 -21.44
CA LYS A 102 -11.16 9.35 -21.46
C LYS A 102 -11.75 9.93 -20.17
N ASN A 103 -10.95 10.15 -19.14
CA ASN A 103 -11.38 10.52 -17.80
C ASN A 103 -12.47 9.56 -17.27
N LEU A 104 -12.20 8.24 -17.35
CA LEU A 104 -13.10 7.17 -16.96
C LEU A 104 -12.43 6.19 -16.00
N ILE A 105 -13.26 5.45 -15.25
CA ILE A 105 -12.82 4.34 -14.40
C ILE A 105 -13.20 3.03 -15.08
N ASP A 106 -12.25 2.11 -15.20
CA ASP A 106 -12.54 0.70 -15.46
C ASP A 106 -12.91 0.01 -14.14
N HIS A 107 -14.22 -0.08 -13.88
CA HIS A 107 -14.76 -0.71 -12.68
C HIS A 107 -14.34 -2.17 -12.50
N ARG A 108 -14.18 -2.90 -13.61
CA ARG A 108 -13.78 -4.31 -13.54
C ARG A 108 -12.32 -4.42 -13.07
N GLN A 109 -11.45 -3.56 -13.59
CA GLN A 109 -10.07 -3.49 -13.12
C GLN A 109 -9.96 -2.97 -11.70
N LEU A 110 -10.79 -1.99 -11.30
CA LEU A 110 -10.83 -1.47 -9.94
C LEU A 110 -11.20 -2.55 -8.92
N GLU A 111 -12.28 -3.29 -9.15
CA GLU A 111 -12.69 -4.36 -8.22
C GLU A 111 -11.66 -5.49 -8.18
N LYS A 112 -11.10 -5.88 -9.32
CA LYS A 112 -10.01 -6.85 -9.38
C LYS A 112 -8.77 -6.38 -8.61
N ALA A 113 -8.41 -5.10 -8.70
CA ALA A 113 -7.28 -4.53 -7.97
C ALA A 113 -7.53 -4.58 -6.46
N LYS A 114 -8.74 -4.23 -5.99
CA LYS A 114 -9.12 -4.32 -4.57
C LYS A 114 -9.03 -5.74 -4.04
N GLU A 115 -9.54 -6.72 -4.79
CA GLU A 115 -9.48 -8.13 -4.43
C GLU A 115 -8.04 -8.61 -4.26
N LYS A 116 -7.17 -8.26 -5.22
CA LYS A 116 -5.74 -8.62 -5.17
C LYS A 116 -4.99 -7.94 -4.04
N ILE A 117 -5.22 -6.65 -3.81
CA ILE A 117 -4.66 -5.92 -2.66
C ILE A 117 -5.06 -6.61 -1.37
N ARG A 118 -6.35 -6.95 -1.22
CA ARG A 118 -6.85 -7.65 -0.02
C ARG A 118 -6.22 -9.02 0.15
N SER A 119 -6.09 -9.79 -0.93
CA SER A 119 -5.47 -11.11 -0.90
C SER A 119 -4.00 -11.05 -0.46
N THR A 120 -3.21 -10.15 -1.05
CA THR A 120 -1.80 -9.97 -0.72
C THR A 120 -1.59 -9.34 0.67
N GLU A 121 -2.50 -8.47 1.11
CA GLU A 121 -2.52 -7.95 2.49
C GLU A 121 -2.66 -9.09 3.50
N LEU A 122 -3.64 -9.98 3.31
CA LEU A 122 -3.85 -11.11 4.23
C LEU A 122 -2.64 -12.03 4.30
N GLN A 123 -1.99 -12.26 3.15
CA GLN A 123 -0.76 -13.05 3.08
C GLN A 123 0.40 -12.37 3.83
N PHE A 124 0.58 -11.05 3.65
CA PHE A 124 1.58 -10.28 4.38
C PHE A 124 1.34 -10.30 5.90
N MET A 125 0.11 -10.03 6.33
CA MET A 125 -0.27 -10.05 7.75
C MET A 125 -0.08 -11.43 8.37
N SER A 126 -0.40 -12.51 7.64
CA SER A 126 -0.13 -13.88 8.09
C SER A 126 1.36 -14.16 8.20
N THR A 127 2.17 -13.64 7.28
CA THR A 127 3.64 -13.81 7.31
C THR A 127 4.24 -13.12 8.54
N ILE A 128 3.80 -11.90 8.87
CA ILE A 128 4.18 -11.22 10.11
C ILE A 128 3.73 -12.00 11.36
N GLY A 129 2.49 -12.47 11.38
CA GLY A 129 1.96 -13.22 12.52
C GLY A 129 2.74 -14.49 12.81
N ASN A 130 3.32 -15.12 11.80
CA ASN A 130 4.18 -16.30 11.97
C ASN A 130 5.59 -15.96 12.49
N LEU A 131 6.08 -14.74 12.27
CA LEU A 131 7.34 -14.27 12.84
C LEU A 131 7.23 -13.91 14.33
N ALA A 132 6.02 -13.67 14.82
CA ALA A 132 5.74 -13.34 16.21
C ALA A 132 5.45 -14.56 17.11
N LYS A 133 5.44 -15.78 16.54
CA LYS A 133 5.31 -17.05 17.26
C LYS A 133 6.67 -17.66 17.56
#